data_AF-A0A923IFY4-F1
#
_entry.id   AF-A0A923IFY4-F1
#
_cell.length_a   1.000
_cell.length_b   1.000
_cell.length_c   1.000
_cell.angle_alpha   90.00
_cell.angle_beta   90.00
_cell.angle_gamma   90.00
#
_symmetry.space_group_name_H-M   'P 1'
#
loop_
_entity.id
_entity.type
_entity.pdbx_description
1 polymer ?
#
loop_
_entity_poly.entity_id
_entity_poly.type
_entity_poly.pdbx_seq_one_letter_code
_entity_poly.pdbx_strand_id
1 'polypeptide(L)'
;LHGKYGDDGCIQGLLELLKIPYTGPGVLASALGMDKYLQQKVLEAEGIDVPRSMLIRAADWRNNPSAVRDAVRSRFSFPCFTKPIREGSSVGVTKVVDEITLTDGIDEALKWDNAVLVEEYLDGAEFSAIVLEDDAVARTLEVTEICPQSAYYTYDDKYMPGRCRKFTPPRNIPPEKIAEIRHCVVRAFHALGFRSYGRIDGFILKDNRILITDPNSSSGMAPSSFFFEQAACAGMLPAMILSRLIQSAVKIHAEKYGPL
;
A
#
# COMPACT_ATOMS: atom_id res chain seq x y z
N LEU A 1 -13.66 0.61 7.34
CA LEU A 1 -12.87 1.14 8.47
C LEU A 1 -11.45 1.22 7.98
N HIS A 2 -10.89 2.41 7.81
CA HIS A 2 -9.53 2.53 7.25
C HIS A 2 -8.48 2.61 8.36
N GLY A 3 -7.37 1.89 8.19
CA GLY A 3 -6.26 1.86 9.13
C GLY A 3 -6.49 0.98 10.36
N LYS A 4 -5.95 1.38 11.51
CA LYS A 4 -5.99 0.60 12.76
C LYS A 4 -7.41 0.18 13.16
N TYR A 5 -7.54 -1.04 13.65
CA TYR A 5 -8.78 -1.74 13.98
C TYR A 5 -9.73 -2.03 12.80
N GLY A 6 -9.35 -1.66 11.57
CA GLY A 6 -10.14 -1.86 10.36
C GLY A 6 -9.43 -2.70 9.31
N ASP A 7 -8.21 -2.30 8.96
CA ASP A 7 -7.39 -2.92 7.91
C ASP A 7 -6.27 -3.80 8.49
N ASP A 8 -6.17 -3.93 9.81
CA ASP A 8 -5.05 -4.55 10.54
C ASP A 8 -5.34 -5.96 11.08
N GLY A 9 -6.47 -6.57 10.68
CA GLY A 9 -6.85 -7.92 11.08
C GLY A 9 -7.73 -7.98 12.34
N CYS A 10 -7.86 -6.90 13.13
CA CYS A 10 -8.63 -6.94 14.37
C CYS A 10 -10.12 -7.20 14.12
N ILE A 11 -10.74 -6.43 13.22
CA ILE A 11 -12.16 -6.59 12.90
C ILE A 11 -12.40 -7.89 12.12
N GLN A 12 -11.46 -8.30 11.26
CA GLN A 12 -11.52 -9.56 10.54
C GLN A 12 -11.57 -10.73 11.53
N GLY A 13 -10.71 -10.72 12.57
CA GLY A 13 -10.72 -11.75 13.60
C GLY A 13 -12.04 -11.84 14.36
N LEU A 14 -12.67 -10.69 14.66
CA LEU A 14 -14.01 -10.67 15.26
C LEU A 14 -15.06 -11.29 14.31
N LEU A 15 -15.05 -10.91 13.03
CA LEU A 15 -15.99 -11.42 12.04
C LEU A 15 -15.81 -12.93 11.80
N GLU A 16 -14.57 -13.42 11.86
CA GLU A 16 -14.23 -14.84 11.81
C GLU A 16 -14.86 -15.64 12.96
N LEU A 17 -14.74 -15.15 14.20
CA LEU A 17 -15.35 -15.79 15.37
C LEU A 17 -16.89 -15.77 15.31
N LEU A 18 -17.47 -14.70 14.77
CA LEU A 18 -18.91 -14.54 14.57
C LEU A 18 -19.43 -15.29 13.33
N LYS A 19 -18.55 -15.86 12.51
CA LYS A 19 -18.88 -16.52 11.23
C LYS A 19 -19.65 -15.60 10.27
N ILE A 20 -19.34 -14.30 10.29
CA ILE A 20 -19.95 -13.32 9.39
C ILE A 20 -19.05 -13.18 8.16
N PRO A 21 -19.54 -13.47 6.94
CA PRO A 21 -18.77 -13.21 5.73
C PRO A 21 -18.44 -11.73 5.55
N TYR A 22 -17.25 -11.42 5.05
CA TYR A 22 -16.82 -10.05 4.83
C TYR A 22 -15.96 -9.91 3.56
N THR A 23 -15.88 -8.69 3.05
CA THR A 23 -15.07 -8.35 1.87
C THR A 23 -13.63 -8.06 2.26
N GLY A 24 -12.70 -8.39 1.36
CA GLY A 24 -11.27 -8.11 1.53
C GLY A 24 -10.46 -9.26 2.15
N PRO A 25 -9.20 -8.99 2.52
CA PRO A 25 -8.27 -10.00 3.00
C PRO A 25 -8.62 -10.60 4.38
N GLY A 26 -8.09 -11.79 4.64
CA GLY A 26 -8.14 -12.51 5.91
C GLY A 26 -7.47 -11.78 7.09
N VAL A 27 -7.42 -12.44 8.26
CA VAL A 27 -6.84 -11.86 9.49
C VAL A 27 -5.34 -11.59 9.30
N LEU A 28 -4.58 -12.61 8.91
CA LEU A 28 -3.13 -12.49 8.71
C LEU A 28 -2.82 -11.53 7.57
N ALA A 29 -3.54 -11.68 6.44
CA ALA A 29 -3.33 -10.86 5.26
C ALA A 29 -3.63 -9.38 5.51
N SER A 30 -4.66 -9.08 6.31
CA SER A 30 -4.95 -7.71 6.77
C SER A 30 -3.85 -7.18 7.70
N ALA A 31 -3.43 -7.96 8.70
CA ALA A 31 -2.34 -7.57 9.61
C ALA A 31 -1.01 -7.31 8.86
N LEU A 32 -0.65 -8.19 7.93
CA LEU A 32 0.46 -7.98 7.01
C LEU A 32 0.23 -6.74 6.15
N GLY A 33 -0.96 -6.59 5.57
CA GLY A 33 -1.42 -5.44 4.78
C GLY A 33 -1.37 -4.09 5.50
N MET A 34 -1.15 -4.06 6.82
CA MET A 34 -0.91 -2.83 7.57
C MET A 34 0.58 -2.59 7.91
N ASP A 35 1.38 -3.62 8.13
CA ASP A 35 2.78 -3.51 8.55
C ASP A 35 3.75 -3.42 7.36
N LYS A 36 4.10 -2.18 6.97
CA LYS A 36 4.93 -1.87 5.80
C LYS A 36 6.28 -2.60 5.77
N TYR A 37 6.88 -2.84 6.93
CA TYR A 37 8.15 -3.56 7.00
C TYR A 37 7.96 -5.04 6.71
N LEU A 38 6.95 -5.68 7.30
CA LEU A 38 6.68 -7.10 7.06
C LEU A 38 6.20 -7.36 5.63
N GLN A 39 5.42 -6.45 5.05
CA GLN A 39 5.06 -6.51 3.62
C GLN A 39 6.29 -6.61 2.75
N GLN A 40 7.24 -5.70 2.95
CA GLN A 40 8.49 -5.69 2.18
C GLN A 40 9.25 -6.99 2.33
N LYS A 41 9.34 -7.53 3.55
CA LYS A 41 10.02 -8.82 3.78
C LYS A 41 9.38 -9.98 3.03
N VAL A 42 8.04 -10.03 2.99
CA VAL A 42 7.31 -11.06 2.25
C VAL A 42 7.48 -10.88 0.74
N LEU A 43 7.34 -9.65 0.24
CA LEU A 43 7.49 -9.34 -1.18
C LEU A 43 8.92 -9.61 -1.69
N GLU A 44 9.94 -9.21 -0.92
CA GLU A 44 11.35 -9.51 -1.23
C GLU A 44 11.59 -11.02 -1.32
N ALA A 45 11.04 -11.80 -0.40
CA ALA A 45 11.18 -13.25 -0.39
C ALA A 45 10.55 -13.90 -1.63
N GLU A 46 9.49 -13.30 -2.18
CA GLU A 46 8.83 -13.72 -3.41
C GLU A 46 9.48 -13.15 -4.69
N GLY A 47 10.64 -12.47 -4.56
CA GLY A 47 11.35 -11.87 -5.69
C GLY A 47 10.58 -10.73 -6.33
N ILE A 48 9.84 -9.95 -5.53
CA ILE A 48 9.17 -8.71 -5.93
C ILE A 48 10.01 -7.56 -5.39
N ASP A 49 10.41 -6.65 -6.28
CA ASP A 49 11.20 -5.49 -5.89
C ASP A 49 10.39 -4.54 -4.99
N VAL A 50 11.03 -4.09 -3.92
CA VAL A 50 10.52 -3.10 -2.97
C VAL A 50 11.62 -2.08 -2.65
N PRO A 51 11.28 -0.90 -2.10
CA PRO A 51 12.29 0.10 -1.75
C PRO A 51 13.28 -0.46 -0.74
N ARG A 52 14.56 -0.10 -0.89
CA ARG A 52 15.53 -0.32 0.19
C ARG A 52 15.03 0.38 1.43
N SER A 53 14.93 -0.37 2.53
CA SER A 53 14.40 0.14 3.77
C SER A 53 15.24 -0.27 4.99
N MET A 54 15.01 0.42 6.10
CA MET A 54 15.58 0.13 7.42
C MET A 54 14.52 0.38 8.50
N LEU A 55 14.31 -0.63 9.34
CA LEU A 55 13.44 -0.52 10.51
C LEU A 55 14.21 0.08 11.69
N ILE A 56 13.64 1.10 12.31
CA ILE A 56 14.13 1.71 13.55
C ILE A 56 13.08 1.52 14.63
N ARG A 57 13.42 0.81 15.72
CA ARG A 57 12.49 0.69 16.86
C ARG A 57 12.58 1.91 17.76
N ALA A 58 11.46 2.30 18.38
CA ALA A 58 11.42 3.39 19.34
C ALA A 58 12.43 3.21 20.49
N ALA A 59 12.66 1.97 20.91
CA ALA A 59 13.63 1.64 21.96
C ALA A 59 15.08 1.97 21.53
N ASP A 60 15.45 1.60 20.30
CA ASP A 60 16.79 1.85 19.75
C ASP A 60 17.03 3.36 19.60
N TRP A 61 16.02 4.08 19.09
CA TRP A 61 16.05 5.53 18.95
C TRP A 61 16.21 6.24 20.30
N ARG A 62 15.44 5.86 21.32
CA ARG A 62 15.53 6.46 22.67
C ARG A 62 16.86 6.16 23.37
N ASN A 63 17.41 4.98 23.14
CA ASN A 63 18.64 4.54 23.81
C ASN A 63 19.89 5.18 23.22
N ASN A 64 20.02 5.23 21.89
CA ASN A 64 21.19 5.81 21.23
C ASN A 64 20.84 6.47 19.88
N PRO A 65 20.28 7.70 19.90
CA PRO A 65 19.91 8.42 18.67
C PRO A 65 21.09 8.62 17.71
N SER A 66 22.31 8.81 18.24
CA SER A 66 23.50 9.03 17.40
C SER A 66 23.85 7.81 16.58
N ALA A 67 23.87 6.63 17.20
CA ALA A 67 24.16 5.38 16.47
C ALA A 67 23.09 5.07 15.41
N VAL A 68 21.82 5.39 15.69
CA VAL A 68 20.75 5.24 14.70
C VAL A 68 20.96 6.17 13.51
N ARG A 69 21.28 7.45 13.73
CA ARG A 69 21.59 8.39 12.63
C ARG A 69 22.77 7.90 11.79
N ASP A 70 23.86 7.48 12.43
CA ASP A 70 25.03 6.96 11.71
C ASP A 70 24.70 5.71 10.88
N ALA A 71 23.86 4.81 11.41
CA ALA A 71 23.39 3.65 10.67
C ALA A 71 22.54 4.06 9.45
N VAL A 72 21.63 5.03 9.59
CA VAL A 72 20.83 5.57 8.47
C VAL A 72 21.75 6.19 7.40
N ARG A 73 22.70 7.04 7.79
CA ARG A 73 23.66 7.69 6.87
C ARG A 73 24.53 6.70 6.11
N SER A 74 24.88 5.58 6.74
CA SER A 74 25.69 4.54 6.10
C SER A 74 24.93 3.80 4.98
N ARG A 75 23.59 3.83 5.01
CA ARG A 75 22.72 3.05 4.12
C ARG A 75 21.98 3.89 3.10
N PHE A 76 21.68 5.14 3.41
CA PHE A 76 20.87 6.02 2.57
C PHE A 76 21.58 7.34 2.28
N SER A 77 21.40 7.83 1.06
CA SER A 77 21.66 9.23 0.71
C SER A 77 20.38 10.03 0.88
N PHE A 78 20.51 11.35 1.06
CA PHE A 78 19.37 12.25 1.03
C PHE A 78 18.99 12.64 -0.42
N PRO A 79 17.70 12.81 -0.74
CA PRO A 79 16.56 12.64 0.18
C PRO A 79 16.25 11.16 0.49
N CYS A 80 15.64 10.92 1.64
CA CYS A 80 15.00 9.66 2.01
C CYS A 80 13.64 9.94 2.69
N PHE A 81 12.89 8.91 3.05
CA PHE A 81 11.61 9.08 3.75
C PHE A 81 11.59 8.35 5.08
N THR A 82 11.02 8.96 6.11
CA THR A 82 10.61 8.28 7.34
C THR A 82 9.09 8.12 7.35
N LYS A 83 8.59 6.98 7.85
CA LYS A 83 7.15 6.74 8.01
C LYS A 83 6.85 5.78 9.17
N PRO A 84 5.68 5.91 9.84
CA PRO A 84 5.23 4.89 10.77
C PRO A 84 4.98 3.58 10.03
N ILE A 85 5.22 2.44 10.68
CA ILE A 85 5.10 1.13 10.01
C ILE A 85 3.65 0.69 9.79
N ARG A 86 2.71 1.10 10.66
CA ARG A 86 1.28 0.75 10.62
C ARG A 86 0.37 1.97 10.61
N GLU A 87 0.66 2.90 9.71
CA GLU A 87 -0.25 4.02 9.39
C GLU A 87 -0.56 4.11 7.91
N GLY A 88 -1.69 4.78 7.63
CA GLY A 88 -2.18 5.05 6.27
C GLY A 88 -2.20 6.54 5.93
N SER A 89 -2.67 6.86 4.73
CA SER A 89 -2.98 8.23 4.31
C SER A 89 -1.83 9.25 4.44
N SER A 90 -0.59 8.78 4.36
CA SER A 90 0.63 9.61 4.48
C SER A 90 0.78 10.32 5.84
N VAL A 91 0.07 9.86 6.88
CA VAL A 91 0.21 10.39 8.25
C VAL A 91 1.59 10.01 8.82
N GLY A 92 2.27 10.99 9.41
CA GLY A 92 3.61 10.82 9.99
C GLY A 92 4.74 10.58 8.98
N VAL A 93 4.47 10.74 7.68
CA VAL A 93 5.50 10.59 6.63
C VAL A 93 6.28 11.89 6.50
N THR A 94 7.62 11.81 6.57
CA THR A 94 8.51 12.96 6.40
C THR A 94 9.49 12.72 5.28
N LYS A 95 9.62 13.69 4.36
CA LYS A 95 10.73 13.73 3.40
C LYS A 95 11.95 14.31 4.10
N VAL A 96 12.95 13.47 4.30
CA VAL A 96 14.20 13.81 4.96
C VAL A 96 15.20 14.29 3.91
N VAL A 97 15.74 15.48 4.11
CA VAL A 97 16.72 16.12 3.20
C VAL A 97 18.06 16.39 3.88
N ASP A 98 18.12 16.30 5.21
CA ASP A 98 19.29 16.53 6.04
C ASP A 98 19.14 15.84 7.41
N GLU A 99 20.14 15.97 8.28
CA GLU A 99 20.16 15.36 9.62
C GLU A 99 19.08 15.89 10.58
N ILE A 100 18.70 17.17 10.42
CA ILE A 100 17.70 17.81 11.28
C ILE A 100 16.35 17.19 10.95
N THR A 101 15.99 17.20 9.66
CA THR A 101 14.76 16.59 9.16
C THR A 101 14.71 15.07 9.36
N LEU A 102 15.86 14.39 9.47
CA LEU A 102 15.91 12.97 9.84
C LEU A 102 15.44 12.77 11.28
N THR A 103 15.96 13.57 12.20
CA THR A 103 15.60 13.51 13.63
C THR A 103 14.12 13.84 13.80
N ASP A 104 13.68 14.96 13.22
CA ASP A 104 12.29 15.40 13.28
C ASP A 104 11.34 14.36 12.65
N GLY A 105 11.74 13.77 11.53
CA GLY A 105 10.94 12.77 10.82
C GLY A 105 10.82 11.44 11.57
N ILE A 106 11.85 11.03 12.33
CA ILE A 106 11.77 9.86 13.20
C ILE A 106 10.85 10.17 14.39
N ASP A 107 11.04 11.31 15.05
CA ASP A 107 10.22 11.70 16.20
C ASP A 107 8.74 11.87 15.84
N GLU A 108 8.44 12.43 14.66
CA GLU A 108 7.07 12.54 14.15
C GLU A 108 6.45 11.15 13.90
N ALA A 109 7.16 10.26 13.21
CA ALA A 109 6.64 8.92 12.94
C ALA A 109 6.39 8.12 14.24
N LEU A 110 7.23 8.30 15.26
CA LEU A 110 7.10 7.66 16.57
C LEU A 110 5.94 8.17 17.44
N LYS A 111 5.26 9.26 17.04
CA LYS A 111 3.99 9.65 17.67
C LYS A 111 2.85 8.70 17.29
N TRP A 112 2.97 8.04 16.14
CA TRP A 112 1.92 7.21 15.56
C TRP A 112 2.18 5.71 15.69
N ASP A 113 3.42 5.29 15.91
CA ASP A 113 3.77 3.87 16.03
C ASP A 113 5.00 3.66 16.93
N ASN A 114 5.30 2.40 17.25
CA ASN A 114 6.46 2.00 18.06
C ASN A 114 7.72 1.73 17.23
N ALA A 115 7.65 1.91 15.91
CA ALA A 115 8.78 1.80 15.01
C ALA A 115 8.59 2.68 13.76
N VAL A 116 9.71 3.05 13.15
CA VAL A 116 9.79 3.88 11.96
C VAL A 116 10.44 3.07 10.85
N LEU A 117 9.90 3.19 9.65
CA LEU A 117 10.55 2.71 8.43
C LEU A 117 11.24 3.88 7.76
N VAL A 118 12.54 3.74 7.52
CA VAL A 118 13.31 4.64 6.65
C VAL A 118 13.43 4.00 5.28
N GLU A 119 13.09 4.74 4.23
CA GLU A 119 13.14 4.26 2.85
C GLU A 119 13.94 5.19 1.95
N GLU A 120 14.57 4.60 0.93
CA GLU A 120 15.20 5.38 -0.13
C GLU A 120 14.18 6.25 -0.88
N TYR A 121 14.65 7.37 -1.42
CA TYR A 121 13.85 8.17 -2.34
C TYR A 121 13.71 7.45 -3.68
N LEU A 122 12.46 7.36 -4.16
CA LEU A 122 12.13 6.78 -5.45
C LEU A 122 11.91 7.89 -6.48
N ASP A 123 12.69 7.88 -7.55
CA ASP A 123 12.57 8.81 -8.68
C ASP A 123 11.91 8.10 -9.87
N GLY A 124 10.62 8.34 -10.04
CA GLY A 124 9.80 7.61 -11.00
C GLY A 124 8.34 8.05 -11.05
N ALA A 125 7.57 7.38 -11.88
CA ALA A 125 6.12 7.54 -11.94
C ALA A 125 5.44 6.65 -10.91
N GLU A 126 4.60 7.23 -10.06
CA GLU A 126 3.78 6.50 -9.09
C GLU A 126 2.54 5.92 -9.78
N PHE A 127 2.16 4.70 -9.41
CA PHE A 127 0.95 4.06 -9.90
C PHE A 127 0.16 3.41 -8.76
N SER A 128 -1.13 3.18 -9.02
CA SER A 128 -2.00 2.39 -8.17
C SER A 128 -2.83 1.44 -9.01
N ALA A 129 -2.99 0.20 -8.56
CA ALA A 129 -3.81 -0.80 -9.24
C ALA A 129 -4.72 -1.52 -8.23
N ILE A 130 -6.01 -1.58 -8.54
CA ILE A 130 -6.97 -2.39 -7.80
C ILE A 130 -6.92 -3.80 -8.38
N VAL A 131 -6.61 -4.77 -7.53
CA VAL A 131 -6.69 -6.19 -7.85
C VAL A 131 -8.01 -6.71 -7.29
N LEU A 132 -8.77 -7.42 -8.10
CA LEU A 132 -9.97 -8.15 -7.73
C LEU A 132 -9.75 -9.64 -7.88
N GLU A 133 -10.25 -10.41 -6.93
CA GLU A 133 -10.34 -11.85 -7.00
C GLU A 133 -11.78 -12.26 -7.32
N ASP A 134 -11.95 -12.95 -8.44
CA ASP A 134 -13.21 -13.57 -8.81
C ASP A 134 -12.98 -15.01 -9.20
N ASP A 135 -13.79 -15.91 -8.66
CA ASP A 135 -13.68 -17.34 -8.95
C ASP A 135 -12.25 -17.88 -8.76
N ALA A 136 -11.57 -17.44 -7.69
CA ALA A 136 -10.17 -17.74 -7.35
C ALA A 136 -9.13 -17.24 -8.38
N VAL A 137 -9.52 -16.36 -9.30
CA VAL A 137 -8.62 -15.70 -10.25
C VAL A 137 -8.46 -14.24 -9.88
N ALA A 138 -7.23 -13.83 -9.57
CA ALA A 138 -6.89 -12.45 -9.30
C ALA A 138 -6.56 -11.70 -10.61
N ARG A 139 -7.16 -10.53 -10.81
CA ARG A 139 -6.93 -9.66 -11.96
C ARG A 139 -7.02 -8.19 -11.57
N THR A 140 -6.22 -7.36 -12.22
CA THR A 140 -6.34 -5.90 -12.07
C THR A 140 -7.60 -5.37 -12.75
N LEU A 141 -8.30 -4.40 -12.14
CA LEU A 141 -9.32 -3.61 -12.83
C LEU A 141 -8.69 -2.76 -13.93
N GLU A 142 -7.81 -1.85 -13.53
CA GLU A 142 -6.98 -1.03 -14.39
C GLU A 142 -5.77 -0.52 -13.58
N VAL A 143 -4.83 0.15 -14.22
CA VAL A 143 -3.76 0.89 -13.55
C VAL A 143 -4.09 2.38 -13.60
N THR A 144 -3.83 3.09 -12.51
CA THR A 144 -3.90 4.55 -12.47
C THR A 144 -2.49 5.10 -12.34
N GLU A 145 -2.11 6.02 -13.21
CA GLU A 145 -0.91 6.86 -13.03
C GLU A 145 -1.24 8.02 -12.09
N ILE A 146 -0.40 8.21 -11.08
CA ILE A 146 -0.54 9.25 -10.07
C ILE A 146 0.49 10.35 -10.35
N CYS A 147 0.00 11.55 -10.64
CA CYS A 147 0.83 12.73 -10.86
C CYS A 147 0.52 13.77 -9.78
N PRO A 148 1.17 13.70 -8.60
CA PRO A 148 1.01 14.71 -7.56
C PRO A 148 1.58 16.06 -8.03
N GLN A 149 0.97 17.17 -7.60
CA GLN A 149 1.58 18.49 -7.77
C GLN A 149 2.61 18.81 -6.69
N SER A 150 2.50 18.12 -5.55
CA SER A 150 3.46 18.19 -4.44
C SER A 150 4.69 17.32 -4.71
N ALA A 151 5.73 17.48 -3.88
CA ALA A 151 6.98 16.72 -4.02
C ALA A 151 6.85 15.19 -3.81
N TYR A 152 5.71 14.72 -3.30
CA TYR A 152 5.30 13.32 -3.12
C TYR A 152 3.77 13.27 -2.88
N TYR A 153 3.15 12.08 -2.90
CA TYR A 153 1.69 11.92 -2.75
C TYR A 153 1.21 12.08 -1.30
N THR A 154 0.92 13.33 -0.91
CA THR A 154 0.53 13.71 0.46
C THR A 154 -0.94 13.40 0.78
N TYR A 155 -1.34 13.57 2.06
CA TYR A 155 -2.74 13.52 2.47
C TYR A 155 -3.60 14.52 1.68
N ASP A 156 -3.14 15.76 1.53
CA ASP A 156 -3.87 16.79 0.80
C ASP A 156 -4.02 16.42 -0.68
N ASP A 157 -3.00 15.82 -1.29
CA ASP A 157 -3.07 15.33 -2.68
C ASP A 157 -4.10 14.19 -2.85
N LYS A 158 -4.37 13.42 -1.78
CA LYS A 158 -5.34 12.31 -1.78
C LYS A 158 -6.78 12.79 -1.69
N TYR A 159 -7.04 13.84 -0.91
CA TYR A 159 -8.41 14.21 -0.52
C TYR A 159 -8.86 15.61 -0.98
N MET A 160 -7.94 16.54 -1.25
CA MET A 160 -8.31 17.88 -1.73
C MET A 160 -8.45 17.89 -3.27
N PRO A 161 -9.61 18.34 -3.80
CA PRO A 161 -9.81 18.46 -5.25
C PRO A 161 -8.72 19.30 -5.93
N GLY A 162 -8.17 18.80 -7.04
CA GLY A 162 -7.24 19.54 -7.89
C GLY A 162 -5.76 19.48 -7.50
N ARG A 163 -5.40 18.87 -6.36
CA ARG A 163 -4.00 18.76 -5.89
C ARG A 163 -3.20 17.62 -6.54
N CYS A 164 -3.87 16.53 -6.92
CA CYS A 164 -3.28 15.43 -7.66
C CYS A 164 -4.06 15.19 -8.96
N ARG A 165 -3.33 14.94 -10.05
CA ARG A 165 -3.95 14.40 -11.27
C ARG A 165 -3.80 12.89 -11.26
N LYS A 166 -4.90 12.20 -11.56
CA LYS A 166 -4.96 10.74 -11.67
C LYS A 166 -5.36 10.43 -13.10
N PHE A 167 -4.61 9.56 -13.77
CA PHE A 167 -4.93 9.13 -15.13
C PHE A 167 -5.23 7.64 -15.13
N THR A 168 -6.49 7.32 -15.43
CA THR A 168 -7.01 5.96 -15.56
C THR A 168 -7.69 5.86 -16.93
N PRO A 169 -7.10 5.17 -17.93
CA PRO A 169 -5.81 4.47 -17.88
C PRO A 169 -4.61 5.45 -17.84
N PRO A 170 -3.38 4.95 -17.56
CA PRO A 170 -2.17 5.75 -17.56
C PRO A 170 -1.94 6.47 -18.89
N ARG A 171 -1.32 7.65 -18.88
CA ARG A 171 -1.03 8.43 -20.10
C ARG A 171 0.43 8.33 -20.50
N ASN A 172 1.34 8.34 -19.54
CA ASN A 172 2.78 8.42 -19.79
C ASN A 172 3.50 7.09 -19.54
N ILE A 173 2.76 6.05 -19.12
CA ILE A 173 3.29 4.71 -18.91
C ILE A 173 3.04 3.88 -20.17
N PRO A 174 4.09 3.33 -20.81
CA PRO A 174 3.94 2.51 -22.01
C PRO A 174 3.08 1.25 -21.79
N PRO A 175 2.30 0.78 -22.79
CA PRO A 175 1.44 -0.38 -22.65
C PRO A 175 2.14 -1.67 -22.18
N GLU A 176 3.38 -1.89 -22.61
CA GLU A 176 4.21 -3.02 -22.18
C GLU A 176 4.51 -2.95 -20.68
N LYS A 177 4.78 -1.74 -20.16
CA LYS A 177 5.00 -1.53 -18.73
C LYS A 177 3.73 -1.65 -17.92
N ILE A 178 2.58 -1.24 -18.47
CA ILE A 178 1.28 -1.49 -17.84
C ILE A 178 1.05 -3.00 -17.70
N ALA A 179 1.37 -3.81 -18.71
CA ALA A 179 1.24 -5.26 -18.62
C ALA A 179 2.17 -5.87 -17.55
N GLU A 180 3.42 -5.41 -17.47
CA GLU A 180 4.36 -5.81 -16.42
C GLU A 180 3.86 -5.41 -15.02
N ILE A 181 3.32 -4.20 -14.85
CA ILE A 181 2.69 -3.75 -13.59
C ILE A 181 1.57 -4.70 -13.20
N ARG A 182 0.63 -4.98 -14.12
CA ARG A 182 -0.51 -5.86 -13.85
C ARG A 182 -0.06 -7.24 -13.38
N HIS A 183 0.97 -7.79 -14.00
CA HIS A 183 1.56 -9.05 -13.56
C HIS A 183 2.20 -8.95 -12.17
N CYS A 184 2.98 -7.90 -11.93
CA CYS A 184 3.66 -7.65 -10.66
C CYS A 184 2.67 -7.49 -9.49
N VAL A 185 1.62 -6.68 -9.65
CA VAL A 185 0.62 -6.47 -8.59
C VAL A 185 -0.22 -7.71 -8.31
N VAL A 186 -0.54 -8.53 -9.32
CA VAL A 186 -1.22 -9.81 -9.08
C VAL A 186 -0.32 -10.77 -8.29
N ARG A 187 0.98 -10.82 -8.60
CA ARG A 187 1.95 -11.59 -7.79
C ARG A 187 2.01 -11.07 -6.35
N ALA A 188 2.07 -9.76 -6.15
CA ALA A 188 2.09 -9.15 -4.82
C ALA A 188 0.80 -9.45 -4.03
N PHE A 189 -0.36 -9.41 -4.69
CA PHE A 189 -1.65 -9.78 -4.11
C PHE A 189 -1.64 -11.21 -3.56
N HIS A 190 -1.14 -12.17 -4.34
CA HIS A 190 -1.01 -13.56 -3.91
C HIS A 190 0.04 -13.76 -2.82
N ALA A 191 1.21 -13.13 -2.94
CA ALA A 191 2.30 -13.20 -1.97
C ALA A 191 1.84 -12.78 -0.57
N LEU A 192 1.01 -11.75 -0.48
CA LEU A 192 0.49 -11.22 0.78
C LEU A 192 -0.76 -11.96 1.28
N GLY A 193 -1.25 -12.95 0.53
CA GLY A 193 -2.46 -13.69 0.88
C GLY A 193 -3.74 -12.83 0.81
N PHE A 194 -3.73 -11.75 0.03
CA PHE A 194 -4.94 -10.93 -0.12
C PHE A 194 -6.06 -11.73 -0.79
N ARG A 195 -7.30 -11.44 -0.40
CA ARG A 195 -8.51 -12.09 -0.89
C ARG A 195 -9.55 -11.06 -1.26
N SER A 196 -10.48 -11.42 -2.14
CA SER A 196 -11.58 -10.59 -2.65
C SER A 196 -11.12 -9.35 -3.43
N TYR A 197 -10.41 -8.40 -2.79
CA TYR A 197 -9.78 -7.28 -3.47
C TYR A 197 -8.66 -6.67 -2.62
N GLY A 198 -7.85 -5.82 -3.26
CA GLY A 198 -6.85 -4.99 -2.63
C GLY A 198 -6.38 -3.89 -3.56
N ARG A 199 -5.76 -2.85 -3.02
CA ARG A 199 -5.10 -1.81 -3.81
C ARG A 199 -3.60 -1.96 -3.65
N ILE A 200 -2.86 -2.00 -4.75
CA ILE A 200 -1.40 -2.11 -4.71
C ILE A 200 -0.81 -0.88 -5.36
N ASP A 201 -0.09 -0.12 -4.55
CA ASP A 201 0.59 1.10 -4.96
C ASP A 201 2.08 0.81 -5.18
N GLY A 202 2.69 1.50 -6.14
CA GLY A 202 4.07 1.26 -6.53
C GLY A 202 4.65 2.36 -7.41
N PHE A 203 5.89 2.16 -7.84
CA PHE A 203 6.63 3.09 -8.70
C PHE A 203 7.20 2.36 -9.92
N ILE A 204 7.20 3.04 -11.06
CA ILE A 204 8.11 2.76 -12.17
C ILE A 204 9.24 3.77 -12.10
N LEU A 205 10.45 3.31 -11.82
CA LEU A 205 11.64 4.16 -11.79
C LEU A 205 12.11 4.52 -13.20
N LYS A 206 12.98 5.54 -13.28
CA LYS A 206 13.62 5.96 -14.54
C LYS A 206 14.46 4.88 -15.23
N ASP A 207 14.93 3.88 -14.48
CA ASP A 207 15.64 2.70 -15.02
C ASP A 207 14.69 1.57 -15.46
N ASN A 208 13.37 1.84 -15.49
CA ASN A 208 12.29 0.93 -15.85
C ASN A 208 12.00 -0.21 -14.88
N ARG A 209 12.56 -0.18 -13.66
CA ARG A 209 12.20 -1.13 -12.60
C ARG A 209 10.84 -0.77 -11.99
N ILE A 210 10.06 -1.81 -11.69
CA ILE A 210 8.77 -1.72 -11.00
C ILE A 210 9.00 -2.11 -9.55
N LEU A 211 8.63 -1.24 -8.62
CA LEU A 211 8.70 -1.50 -7.18
C LEU A 211 7.32 -1.39 -6.55
N ILE A 212 7.02 -2.26 -5.61
CA ILE A 212 5.80 -2.21 -4.80
C ILE A 212 6.11 -1.48 -3.48
N THR A 213 5.32 -0.45 -3.18
CA THR A 213 5.60 0.44 -2.03
C THR A 213 4.58 0.33 -0.91
N ASP A 214 3.29 0.21 -1.25
CA ASP A 214 2.21 0.18 -0.27
C ASP A 214 1.02 -0.66 -0.77
N PRO A 215 1.06 -1.98 -0.58
CA PRO A 215 -0.12 -2.83 -0.65
C PRO A 215 -1.10 -2.47 0.47
N ASN A 216 -2.34 -2.17 0.09
CA ASN A 216 -3.43 -1.81 0.99
C ASN A 216 -4.52 -2.89 0.91
N SER A 217 -4.88 -3.48 2.05
CA SER A 217 -5.93 -4.50 2.18
C SER A 217 -7.33 -3.98 1.86
N SER A 218 -7.51 -2.66 1.84
CA SER A 218 -8.70 -1.98 1.35
C SER A 218 -8.35 -0.77 0.47
N SER A 219 -9.33 -0.29 -0.29
CA SER A 219 -9.24 0.98 -1.01
C SER A 219 -10.28 1.94 -0.47
N GLY A 220 -9.96 3.23 -0.48
CA GLY A 220 -10.97 4.27 -0.33
C GLY A 220 -12.09 4.07 -1.35
N MET A 221 -13.33 4.34 -0.93
CA MET A 221 -14.55 4.20 -1.74
C MET A 221 -15.29 5.54 -1.89
N ALA A 222 -14.57 6.65 -1.87
CA ALA A 222 -15.13 7.93 -2.31
C ALA A 222 -15.32 7.93 -3.84
N PRO A 223 -16.25 8.70 -4.43
CA PRO A 223 -16.45 8.72 -5.88
C PRO A 223 -15.18 9.04 -6.70
N SER A 224 -14.25 9.83 -6.15
CA SER A 224 -12.95 10.20 -6.74
C SER A 224 -11.77 9.28 -6.35
N SER A 225 -12.08 8.13 -5.75
CA SER A 225 -11.08 7.13 -5.38
C SER A 225 -10.72 6.24 -6.57
N PHE A 226 -9.53 5.64 -6.52
CA PHE A 226 -9.04 4.71 -7.54
C PHE A 226 -10.02 3.57 -7.81
N PHE A 227 -10.73 3.11 -6.78
CA PHE A 227 -11.65 1.97 -6.88
C PHE A 227 -12.74 2.19 -7.92
N PHE A 228 -13.49 3.29 -7.83
CA PHE A 228 -14.57 3.56 -8.77
C PHE A 228 -14.08 4.09 -10.12
N GLU A 229 -12.96 4.83 -10.16
CA GLU A 229 -12.37 5.27 -11.43
C GLU A 229 -11.89 4.09 -12.29
N GLN A 230 -11.17 3.13 -11.69
CA GLN A 230 -10.71 1.94 -12.38
C GLN A 230 -11.86 0.99 -12.75
N ALA A 231 -12.86 0.85 -11.88
CA ALA A 231 -14.07 0.08 -12.20
C ALA A 231 -14.82 0.69 -13.39
N ALA A 232 -14.97 2.02 -13.45
CA ALA A 232 -15.61 2.72 -14.56
C ALA A 232 -14.82 2.56 -15.86
N CYS A 233 -13.49 2.61 -15.81
CA CYS A 233 -12.62 2.34 -16.96
C CYS A 233 -12.81 0.89 -17.49
N ALA A 234 -13.05 -0.06 -16.59
CA ALA A 234 -13.40 -1.44 -16.92
C ALA A 234 -14.89 -1.63 -17.33
N GLY A 235 -15.65 -0.55 -17.51
CA GLY A 235 -17.06 -0.59 -17.91
C GLY A 235 -18.04 -1.02 -16.82
N MET A 236 -17.64 -0.95 -15.55
CA MET A 236 -18.48 -1.35 -14.41
C MET A 236 -19.12 -0.14 -13.73
N LEU A 237 -20.44 -0.23 -13.52
CA LEU A 237 -21.14 0.71 -12.66
C LEU A 237 -20.80 0.47 -11.19
N PRO A 238 -20.90 1.48 -10.30
CA PRO A 238 -20.67 1.31 -8.87
C PRO A 238 -21.45 0.15 -8.24
N ALA A 239 -22.73 0.00 -8.61
CA ALA A 239 -23.56 -1.10 -8.12
C ALA A 239 -23.06 -2.49 -8.59
N MET A 240 -22.52 -2.59 -9.80
CA MET A 240 -21.99 -3.85 -10.34
C MET A 240 -20.76 -4.30 -9.56
N ILE A 241 -19.81 -3.40 -9.35
CA ILE A 241 -18.56 -3.75 -8.66
C ILE A 241 -18.81 -4.08 -7.18
N LEU A 242 -19.69 -3.32 -6.51
CA LEU A 242 -20.06 -3.61 -5.11
C LEU A 242 -20.78 -4.96 -4.98
N SER A 243 -21.71 -5.26 -5.89
CA SER A 243 -22.40 -6.56 -5.91
C SER A 243 -21.40 -7.71 -6.11
N ARG A 244 -20.40 -7.50 -6.97
CA ARG A 244 -19.36 -8.48 -7.26
C ARG A 244 -18.46 -8.76 -6.07
N LEU A 245 -18.06 -7.72 -5.31
CA LEU A 245 -17.32 -7.88 -4.06
C LEU A 245 -18.10 -8.69 -3.03
N ILE A 246 -19.40 -8.40 -2.87
CA ILE A 246 -20.26 -9.13 -1.92
C ILE A 246 -20.38 -10.61 -2.32
N GLN A 247 -20.61 -10.88 -3.61
CA GLN A 247 -20.70 -12.24 -4.12
C GLN A 247 -19.38 -13.01 -3.95
N SER A 248 -18.25 -12.37 -4.27
CA SER A 248 -16.90 -12.93 -4.08
C SER A 248 -16.66 -13.26 -2.61
N ALA A 249 -16.95 -12.33 -1.69
CA ALA A 249 -16.84 -12.55 -0.25
C ALA A 249 -17.67 -13.75 0.24
N VAL A 250 -18.96 -13.81 -0.12
CA VAL A 250 -19.84 -14.92 0.27
C VAL A 250 -19.29 -16.25 -0.23
N LYS A 251 -18.81 -16.31 -1.48
CA LYS A 251 -18.24 -17.52 -2.06
C LYS A 251 -16.95 -17.95 -1.33
N ILE A 252 -16.00 -17.04 -1.14
CA ILE A 252 -14.73 -17.30 -0.45
C ILE A 252 -15.00 -17.86 0.96
N HIS A 253 -15.95 -17.27 1.68
CA HIS A 253 -16.31 -17.72 3.02
C HIS A 253 -17.07 -19.05 3.06
N ALA A 254 -17.76 -19.43 1.98
CA ALA A 254 -18.42 -20.73 1.87
C ALA A 254 -17.42 -21.87 1.60
N GLU A 255 -16.30 -21.57 0.92
CA GLU A 255 -15.32 -22.56 0.47
C GLU A 255 -14.11 -22.71 1.42
N LYS A 256 -13.93 -21.79 2.37
CA LYS A 256 -12.78 -21.80 3.30
C LYS A 256 -12.84 -22.94 4.32
N TYR A 257 -11.66 -23.38 4.76
CA TYR A 257 -11.49 -24.28 5.89
C TYR A 257 -10.78 -23.55 7.02
N GLY A 258 -11.55 -23.15 8.04
CA GLY A 258 -11.06 -22.31 9.14
C GLY A 258 -11.12 -20.81 8.83
N PRO A 259 -10.45 -19.97 9.64
CA PRO A 259 -10.38 -18.53 9.41
C PRO A 259 -9.62 -18.19 8.13
N LEU A 260 -10.03 -17.12 7.43
CA LEU A 260 -9.25 -16.53 6.33
C LEU A 260 -8.00 -15.83 6.85
#